data_AF-W4JTN3-F1
#
_entry.id   AF-W4JTN3-F1
#
_cell.length_a   1.000
_cell.length_b   1.000
_cell.length_c   1.000
_cell.angle_alpha   90.00
_cell.angle_beta   90.00
_cell.angle_gamma   90.00
#
_symmetry.space_group_name_H-M   'P 1'
#
loop_
_entity.id
_entity.type
_entity.pdbx_description
1 polymer ?
#
loop_
_entity_poly.entity_id
_entity_poly.type
_entity_poly.pdbx_seq_one_letter_code
_entity_poly.pdbx_strand_id
1 'polypeptide(L)'
;MTEHAGDRAMLDFCTCLTDHLLARFMGLTYDGDEHSFADEQLLQLEIMQNRMYEHNVLRINYTSYDVRRLQHSINPQTHPDIMVLSHDDVGPNAHLHPYWYAHVLSIFHVMARYIGPKSQLSEMQRMDFLWVRWYGLDPDMCTGWHARRLPAVGFVPETDPDVFGFLNPQEVLRGAHLIPAFHHSLAEGLLHANSCARRANEDQDWNLFYPNI
;
A
#
# COMPACT_ATOMS: atom_id res chain seq x y z
N MET A 1 4.68 2.54 -20.04
CA MET A 1 5.56 1.56 -19.36
C MET A 1 6.99 1.52 -19.92
N THR A 2 7.28 2.00 -21.14
CA THR A 2 8.65 1.99 -21.69
C THR A 2 9.57 3.10 -21.15
N GLU A 3 9.03 4.17 -20.55
CA GLU A 3 9.82 5.30 -20.04
C GLU A 3 10.48 5.05 -18.68
N HIS A 4 10.11 3.98 -17.96
CA HIS A 4 10.65 3.62 -16.63
C HIS A 4 11.28 2.22 -16.61
N ALA A 5 11.80 1.75 -17.75
CA ALA A 5 12.46 0.45 -17.83
C ALA A 5 13.71 0.43 -16.91
N GLY A 6 13.66 -0.38 -15.85
CA GLY A 6 14.71 -0.48 -14.82
C GLY A 6 14.41 0.21 -13.50
N ASP A 7 13.24 0.85 -13.35
CA ASP A 7 12.75 1.33 -12.06
C ASP A 7 12.32 0.14 -11.17
N ARG A 8 12.77 0.11 -9.92
CA ARG A 8 12.42 -0.96 -8.99
C ARG A 8 10.91 -1.01 -8.73
N ALA A 9 10.23 0.13 -8.82
CA ALA A 9 8.78 0.21 -8.71
C ALA A 9 8.04 -0.60 -9.78
N MET A 10 8.68 -0.84 -10.93
CA MET A 10 8.11 -1.62 -12.04
C MET A 10 8.64 -3.06 -12.10
N LEU A 11 9.62 -3.41 -11.26
CA LEU A 11 10.13 -4.77 -11.16
C LEU A 11 9.03 -5.68 -10.59
N ASP A 12 8.76 -6.80 -11.24
CA ASP A 12 7.77 -7.81 -10.84
C ASP A 12 6.32 -7.32 -10.65
N PHE A 13 6.01 -6.08 -11.04
CA PHE A 13 4.70 -5.45 -10.91
C PHE A 13 3.55 -6.34 -11.41
N CYS A 14 3.71 -6.93 -12.60
CA CYS A 14 2.67 -7.79 -13.18
C CYS A 14 2.47 -9.06 -12.36
N THR A 15 3.55 -9.68 -11.88
CA THR A 15 3.51 -10.92 -11.10
C THR A 15 2.84 -10.67 -9.75
N CYS A 16 3.32 -9.68 -8.99
CA CYS A 16 2.73 -9.27 -7.71
C CYS A 16 1.25 -8.86 -7.87
N LEU A 17 0.90 -8.19 -8.97
CA LEU A 17 -0.50 -7.85 -9.26
C LEU A 17 -1.34 -9.11 -9.46
N THR A 18 -0.88 -10.05 -10.28
CA THR A 18 -1.62 -11.29 -10.52
C THR A 18 -1.76 -12.13 -9.27
N ASP A 19 -0.72 -12.20 -8.45
CA ASP A 19 -0.69 -12.85 -7.14
C ASP A 19 -1.74 -12.23 -6.21
N HIS A 20 -1.75 -10.89 -6.09
CA HIS A 20 -2.71 -10.15 -5.28
C HIS A 20 -4.16 -10.39 -5.72
N LEU A 21 -4.44 -10.32 -7.03
CA LEU A 21 -5.77 -10.57 -7.57
C LEU A 21 -6.21 -12.02 -7.34
N LEU A 22 -5.30 -12.97 -7.51
CA LEU A 22 -5.58 -14.40 -7.33
C LEU A 22 -5.87 -14.73 -5.86
N ALA A 23 -5.08 -14.20 -4.91
CA ALA A 23 -5.32 -14.35 -3.47
C ALA A 23 -6.74 -13.90 -3.10
N ARG A 24 -7.18 -12.77 -3.66
CA ARG A 24 -8.53 -12.23 -3.44
C ARG A 24 -9.62 -13.10 -4.07
N PHE A 25 -9.42 -13.65 -5.27
CA PHE A 25 -10.37 -14.61 -5.86
C PHE A 25 -10.48 -15.90 -5.04
N MET A 26 -9.38 -16.33 -4.41
CA MET A 26 -9.37 -17.49 -3.52
C MET A 26 -9.93 -17.21 -2.13
N GLY A 27 -10.22 -15.95 -1.81
CA GLY A 27 -10.74 -15.54 -0.49
C GLY A 27 -9.71 -15.69 0.62
N LEU A 28 -8.42 -15.61 0.31
CA LEU A 28 -7.36 -15.63 1.32
C LEU A 28 -7.38 -14.31 2.10
N THR A 29 -7.24 -14.41 3.41
CA THR A 29 -7.18 -13.25 4.29
C THR A 29 -5.86 -12.53 4.08
N TYR A 30 -5.90 -11.20 4.01
CA TYR A 30 -4.68 -10.39 4.06
C TYR A 30 -4.09 -10.49 5.47
N ASP A 31 -2.88 -11.01 5.57
CA ASP A 31 -2.11 -11.17 6.81
C ASP A 31 -0.87 -10.28 6.85
N GLY A 32 -0.77 -9.34 5.90
CA GLY A 32 0.35 -8.42 5.77
C GLY A 32 1.35 -8.80 4.69
N ASP A 33 1.44 -10.10 4.35
CA ASP A 33 2.39 -10.62 3.37
C ASP A 33 1.73 -10.86 1.99
N GLU A 34 2.49 -10.66 0.91
CA GLU A 34 2.04 -11.05 -0.42
C GLU A 34 2.08 -12.58 -0.57
N HIS A 35 1.02 -13.14 -1.15
CA HIS A 35 0.93 -14.56 -1.42
C HIS A 35 1.58 -14.88 -2.77
N SER A 36 2.59 -15.75 -2.79
CA SER A 36 3.17 -16.21 -4.05
C SER A 36 2.45 -17.46 -4.58
N PHE A 37 2.09 -17.43 -5.86
CA PHE A 37 1.50 -18.58 -6.54
C PHE A 37 2.43 -19.16 -7.61
N ALA A 38 2.21 -20.43 -7.97
CA ALA A 38 2.95 -21.04 -9.08
C ALA A 38 2.44 -20.51 -10.43
N ASP A 39 3.30 -20.46 -11.44
CA ASP A 39 2.97 -19.98 -12.79
C ASP A 39 1.71 -20.63 -13.38
N GLU A 40 1.52 -21.94 -13.13
CA GLU A 40 0.34 -22.69 -13.58
C GLU A 40 -0.97 -22.18 -12.98
N GLN A 41 -0.92 -21.61 -11.77
CA GLN A 41 -2.06 -21.02 -11.09
C GLN A 41 -2.32 -19.59 -11.60
N LEU A 42 -1.26 -18.83 -11.89
CA LEU A 42 -1.36 -17.48 -12.46
C LEU A 42 -2.03 -17.50 -13.84
N LEU A 43 -1.76 -18.52 -14.66
CA LEU A 43 -2.42 -18.73 -15.97
C LEU A 43 -3.94 -18.95 -15.87
N GLN A 44 -4.47 -19.22 -14.68
CA GLN A 44 -5.90 -19.41 -14.44
C GLN A 44 -6.63 -18.09 -14.17
N LEU A 45 -5.92 -16.96 -14.09
CA LEU A 45 -6.48 -15.62 -13.98
C LEU A 45 -6.60 -14.99 -15.36
N GLU A 46 -7.82 -14.64 -15.77
CA GLU A 46 -8.06 -13.93 -17.02
C GLU A 46 -8.44 -12.48 -16.73
N ILE A 47 -7.64 -11.53 -17.24
CA ILE A 47 -7.94 -10.10 -17.23
C ILE A 47 -8.57 -9.73 -18.57
N MET A 48 -9.77 -9.15 -18.53
CA MET A 48 -10.53 -8.75 -19.71
C MET A 48 -9.71 -7.80 -20.58
N GLN A 49 -9.43 -8.24 -21.82
CA GLN A 49 -8.67 -7.48 -22.83
C GLN A 49 -7.25 -7.08 -22.39
N ASN A 50 -6.70 -7.68 -21.33
CA ASN A 50 -5.42 -7.29 -20.74
C ASN A 50 -5.35 -5.78 -20.43
N ARG A 51 -6.45 -5.22 -19.90
CA ARG A 51 -6.59 -3.79 -19.61
C ARG A 51 -6.80 -3.53 -18.12
N MET A 52 -6.06 -2.54 -17.63
CA MET A 52 -6.27 -1.89 -16.35
C MET A 52 -6.74 -0.46 -16.58
N TYR A 53 -7.54 0.05 -15.65
CA TYR A 53 -8.11 1.39 -15.72
C TYR A 53 -7.73 2.15 -14.46
N GLU A 54 -7.17 3.35 -14.63
CA GLU A 54 -6.74 4.22 -13.55
C GLU A 54 -7.87 5.14 -13.07
N HIS A 55 -7.87 5.44 -11.77
CA HIS A 55 -8.78 6.38 -11.13
C HIS A 55 -8.01 7.42 -10.32
N ASN A 56 -8.56 8.63 -10.25
CA ASN A 56 -7.93 9.73 -9.53
C ASN A 56 -8.34 9.80 -8.04
N VAL A 57 -9.48 9.20 -7.68
CA VAL A 57 -10.08 9.37 -6.35
C VAL A 57 -10.69 8.07 -5.85
N LEU A 58 -10.34 7.70 -4.61
CA LEU A 58 -10.99 6.65 -3.84
C LEU A 58 -11.75 7.28 -2.67
N ARG A 59 -12.97 6.79 -2.39
CA ARG A 59 -13.76 7.24 -1.24
C ARG A 59 -13.96 6.10 -0.27
N ILE A 60 -13.56 6.33 0.98
CA ILE A 60 -13.64 5.33 2.05
C ILE A 60 -14.49 5.89 3.18
N ASN A 61 -15.44 5.08 3.64
CA ASN A 61 -16.23 5.44 4.81
C ASN A 61 -15.54 4.91 6.06
N TYR A 62 -15.44 5.75 7.09
CA TYR A 62 -14.88 5.36 8.37
C TYR A 62 -15.78 5.83 9.50
N THR A 63 -15.63 5.21 10.67
CA THR A 63 -16.36 5.60 11.87
C THR A 63 -15.48 6.54 12.69
N SER A 64 -15.97 7.74 12.98
CA SER A 64 -15.31 8.69 13.86
C SER A 64 -15.41 8.28 15.33
N TYR A 65 -14.59 8.90 16.19
CA TYR A 65 -14.59 8.64 17.63
C TYR A 65 -15.94 8.87 18.32
N ASP A 66 -16.76 9.79 17.81
CA ASP A 66 -18.13 10.05 18.28
C ASP A 66 -19.17 9.12 17.62
N VAL A 67 -18.73 8.00 17.05
CA VAL A 67 -19.56 6.93 16.45
C VAL A 67 -20.41 7.45 15.29
N ARG A 68 -19.85 8.35 14.49
CA ARG A 68 -20.50 8.84 13.27
C ARG A 68 -19.81 8.26 12.04
N ARG A 69 -20.59 8.02 11.00
CA ARG A 69 -20.05 7.62 9.71
C ARG A 69 -19.59 8.87 8.97
N LEU A 70 -18.30 8.94 8.69
CA LEU A 70 -17.66 9.97 7.88
C LEU A 70 -17.04 9.33 6.64
N GLN A 71 -16.53 10.18 5.75
CA GLN A 71 -15.91 9.75 4.50
C GLN A 71 -14.60 10.50 4.28
N HIS A 72 -13.55 9.75 3.95
CA HIS A 72 -12.30 10.29 3.43
C HIS A 72 -12.23 10.12 1.92
N SER A 73 -11.68 11.13 1.25
CA SER A 73 -11.38 11.11 -0.18
C SER A 73 -9.87 11.02 -0.33
N ILE A 74 -9.39 9.87 -0.79
CA ILE A 74 -7.98 9.63 -1.07
C ILE A 74 -7.72 10.01 -2.51
N ASN A 75 -6.71 10.85 -2.72
CA ASN A 75 -6.28 11.27 -4.04
C ASN A 75 -4.74 11.17 -4.07
N PRO A 76 -4.18 10.29 -4.93
CA PRO A 76 -2.73 10.08 -5.03
C PRO A 76 -1.91 11.37 -5.24
N GLN A 77 -2.52 12.43 -5.79
CA GLN A 77 -1.86 13.71 -6.04
C GLN A 77 -1.87 14.68 -4.84
N THR A 78 -2.87 14.61 -3.96
CA THR A 78 -3.06 15.62 -2.91
C THR A 78 -3.10 15.05 -1.50
N HIS A 79 -3.81 13.94 -1.29
CA HIS A 79 -3.95 13.27 0.00
C HIS A 79 -3.80 11.75 -0.20
N PRO A 80 -2.56 11.29 -0.44
CA PRO A 80 -2.27 9.91 -0.84
C PRO A 80 -2.15 8.95 0.35
N ASP A 81 -1.89 9.47 1.54
CA ASP A 81 -1.50 8.64 2.67
C ASP A 81 -2.72 7.95 3.28
N ILE A 82 -2.56 6.67 3.58
CA ILE A 82 -3.60 5.80 4.12
C ILE A 82 -3.11 5.07 5.35
N MET A 83 -4.06 4.60 6.15
CA MET A 83 -3.85 3.82 7.36
C MET A 83 -4.56 2.47 7.22
N VAL A 84 -3.85 1.39 7.55
CA VAL A 84 -4.35 0.00 7.57
C VAL A 84 -4.06 -0.62 8.93
N LEU A 85 -4.68 -1.75 9.25
CA LEU A 85 -4.32 -2.52 10.45
C LEU A 85 -2.94 -3.16 10.26
N SER A 86 -2.09 -3.09 11.28
CA SER A 86 -0.83 -3.81 11.30
C SER A 86 -1.07 -5.30 11.57
N HIS A 87 -0.26 -6.15 10.96
CA HIS A 87 -0.26 -7.59 11.23
C HIS A 87 1.01 -8.05 12.00
N ASP A 88 1.75 -7.10 12.59
CA ASP A 88 2.95 -7.40 13.38
C ASP A 88 2.66 -8.38 14.54
N ASP A 89 3.53 -9.38 14.69
CA ASP A 89 3.43 -10.40 15.74
C ASP A 89 3.48 -9.81 17.15
N VAL A 90 2.60 -10.30 18.02
CA VAL A 90 2.51 -9.92 19.45
C VAL A 90 3.64 -10.58 20.25
N GLY A 91 4.88 -10.24 19.95
CA GLY A 91 6.04 -10.63 20.74
C GLY A 91 6.11 -9.86 22.07
N PRO A 92 6.66 -10.43 23.15
CA PRO A 92 6.68 -9.82 24.49
C PRO A 92 7.46 -8.49 24.58
N ASN A 93 8.25 -8.15 23.56
CA ASN A 93 9.03 -6.92 23.46
C ASN A 93 8.65 -6.04 22.25
N ALA A 94 7.60 -6.40 21.50
CA ALA A 94 7.19 -5.62 20.34
C ALA A 94 6.53 -4.31 20.84
N HIS A 95 7.03 -3.17 20.38
CA HIS A 95 6.30 -1.91 20.48
C HIS A 95 5.12 -2.01 19.49
N LEU A 96 4.01 -2.62 19.91
CA LEU A 96 2.80 -2.76 19.09
C LEU A 96 2.26 -1.38 18.72
N HIS A 97 2.60 -0.92 17.53
CA HIS A 97 1.89 0.17 16.89
C HIS A 97 0.82 -0.45 15.99
N PRO A 98 -0.48 -0.28 16.30
CA PRO A 98 -1.56 -1.11 15.74
C PRO A 98 -1.91 -0.83 14.27
N TYR A 99 -1.14 0.05 13.61
CA TYR A 99 -1.45 0.51 12.27
C TYR A 99 -0.20 0.53 11.40
N TRP A 100 -0.32 0.11 10.15
CA TRP A 100 0.64 0.48 9.13
C TRP A 100 0.15 1.67 8.33
N TYR A 101 1.09 2.34 7.67
CA TYR A 101 0.79 3.45 6.79
C TYR A 101 1.36 3.17 5.41
N ALA A 102 0.67 3.65 4.40
CA ALA A 102 1.14 3.56 3.02
C ALA A 102 0.82 4.85 2.26
N HIS A 103 1.65 5.14 1.28
CA HIS A 103 1.47 6.22 0.32
C HIS A 103 0.87 5.64 -0.96
N VAL A 104 -0.36 6.04 -1.31
CA VAL A 104 -1.00 5.57 -2.54
C VAL A 104 -0.37 6.24 -3.76
N LEU A 105 0.23 5.44 -4.63
CA LEU A 105 0.82 5.89 -5.90
C LEU A 105 -0.25 6.02 -6.98
N SER A 106 -1.08 5.00 -7.11
CA SER A 106 -2.17 4.96 -8.10
C SER A 106 -3.32 4.09 -7.63
N ILE A 107 -4.51 4.37 -8.15
CA ILE A 107 -5.73 3.61 -7.90
C ILE A 107 -6.16 2.98 -9.21
N PHE A 108 -6.37 1.67 -9.22
CA PHE A 108 -6.74 0.95 -10.43
C PHE A 108 -7.96 0.07 -10.23
N HIS A 109 -8.57 -0.29 -11.35
CA HIS A 109 -9.41 -1.48 -11.40
C HIS A 109 -9.14 -2.30 -12.65
N VAL A 110 -9.43 -3.59 -12.54
CA VAL A 110 -9.48 -4.53 -13.66
C VAL A 110 -10.82 -5.25 -13.66
N MET A 111 -11.22 -5.73 -14.84
CA MET A 111 -12.26 -6.75 -14.95
C MET A 111 -11.55 -8.09 -15.12
N ALA A 112 -11.66 -8.97 -14.13
CA ALA A 112 -10.96 -10.24 -14.11
C ALA A 112 -11.90 -11.40 -13.77
N ARG A 113 -11.52 -12.63 -14.14
CA ARG A 113 -12.18 -13.85 -13.64
C ARG A 113 -11.15 -14.93 -13.36
N TYR A 114 -11.49 -15.80 -12.43
CA TYR A 114 -10.71 -17.00 -12.12
C TYR A 114 -11.33 -18.22 -12.81
N ILE A 115 -10.53 -18.94 -13.60
CA ILE A 115 -10.94 -20.11 -14.42
C ILE A 115 -10.46 -21.43 -13.78
N GLY A 116 -9.70 -21.35 -12.69
CA GLY A 116 -9.10 -22.52 -12.06
C GLY A 116 -10.08 -23.37 -11.23
N PRO A 117 -9.57 -24.49 -10.68
CA PRO A 117 -10.34 -25.34 -9.77
C PRO A 117 -10.76 -24.54 -8.54
N LYS A 118 -12.04 -24.65 -8.14
CA LYS A 118 -12.75 -23.80 -7.16
C LYS A 118 -13.33 -22.48 -7.68
N SER A 119 -13.26 -22.21 -8.99
CA SER A 119 -14.04 -21.10 -9.57
C SER A 119 -15.52 -21.28 -9.27
N GLN A 120 -16.09 -20.34 -8.50
CA GLN A 120 -17.52 -20.35 -8.17
C GLN A 120 -18.36 -19.55 -9.18
N LEU A 121 -17.72 -18.62 -9.92
CA LEU A 121 -18.39 -17.68 -10.81
C LEU A 121 -17.62 -17.57 -12.12
N SER A 122 -18.29 -17.87 -13.24
CA SER A 122 -17.72 -17.76 -14.59
C SER A 122 -17.73 -16.32 -15.12
N GLU A 123 -18.41 -15.42 -14.42
CA GLU A 123 -18.59 -14.02 -14.78
C GLU A 123 -17.34 -13.17 -14.50
N MET A 124 -17.13 -12.16 -15.33
CA MET A 124 -16.10 -11.15 -15.12
C MET A 124 -16.45 -10.31 -13.89
N GLN A 125 -15.52 -10.22 -12.94
CA GLN A 125 -15.65 -9.44 -11.72
C GLN A 125 -14.79 -8.18 -11.79
N ARG A 126 -15.35 -7.06 -11.32
CA ARG A 126 -14.59 -5.85 -11.11
C ARG A 126 -13.76 -5.98 -9.84
N MET A 127 -12.46 -5.76 -9.95
CA MET A 127 -11.54 -5.72 -8.81
C MET A 127 -10.81 -4.39 -8.77
N ASP A 128 -11.15 -3.57 -7.78
CA ASP A 128 -10.43 -2.35 -7.45
C ASP A 128 -9.25 -2.68 -6.52
N PHE A 129 -8.08 -2.08 -6.77
CA PHE A 129 -6.86 -2.26 -5.99
C PHE A 129 -6.03 -0.97 -5.97
N LEU A 130 -5.20 -0.82 -4.95
CA LEU A 130 -4.30 0.30 -4.75
C LEU A 130 -2.88 -0.18 -4.96
N TRP A 131 -2.09 0.61 -5.67
CA TRP A 131 -0.65 0.43 -5.72
C TRP A 131 -0.01 1.43 -4.77
N VAL A 132 0.76 0.94 -3.81
CA VAL A 132 1.21 1.74 -2.66
C VAL A 132 2.71 1.58 -2.42
N ARG A 133 3.29 2.59 -1.77
CA ARG A 133 4.63 2.55 -1.17
C ARG A 133 4.50 2.55 0.34
N TRP A 134 5.15 1.60 1.02
CA TRP A 134 4.98 1.43 2.45
C TRP A 134 5.82 2.40 3.28
N TYR A 135 5.29 2.75 4.46
CA TYR A 135 6.05 3.40 5.53
C TYR A 135 6.44 2.37 6.58
N GLY A 136 7.69 2.42 7.03
CA GLY A 136 8.21 1.64 8.15
C GLY A 136 8.29 2.48 9.43
N LEU A 137 8.13 1.84 10.58
CA LEU A 137 8.49 2.44 11.86
C LEU A 137 10.01 2.52 11.98
N ASP A 138 10.52 3.59 12.57
CA ASP A 138 11.94 3.66 12.91
C ASP A 138 12.23 2.74 14.11
N PRO A 139 13.00 1.64 13.93
CA PRO A 139 13.29 0.70 15.00
C PRO A 139 14.17 1.29 16.10
N ASP A 140 14.94 2.35 15.79
CA ASP A 140 15.84 3.00 16.75
C ASP A 140 15.12 4.04 17.61
N MET A 141 13.89 4.44 17.22
CA MET A 141 13.08 5.37 18.01
C MET A 141 12.23 4.65 19.05
N CYS A 142 12.56 4.88 20.32
CA CYS A 142 11.64 4.61 21.42
C CYS A 142 10.40 5.52 21.33
N THR A 143 9.22 4.92 21.12
CA THR A 143 7.95 5.63 20.96
C THR A 143 6.93 5.22 22.03
N GLY A 144 5.85 5.98 22.15
CA GLY A 144 4.73 5.68 23.03
C GLY A 144 4.80 6.35 24.40
N TRP A 145 3.86 5.97 25.27
CA TRP A 145 3.57 6.68 26.52
C TRP A 145 4.79 6.76 27.47
N HIS A 146 5.54 5.66 27.60
CA HIS A 146 6.72 5.60 28.46
C HIS A 146 7.84 6.51 27.96
N ALA A 147 8.06 6.56 26.64
CA ALA A 147 9.05 7.43 26.01
C ALA A 147 8.59 8.89 25.90
N ARG A 148 7.28 9.17 26.09
CA ARG A 148 6.63 10.48 25.86
C ARG A 148 6.93 11.04 24.47
N ARG A 149 6.99 10.16 23.47
CA ARG A 149 7.30 10.49 22.07
C ARG A 149 6.23 9.90 21.17
N LEU A 150 5.83 10.68 20.18
CA LEU A 150 4.91 10.22 19.13
C LEU A 150 5.59 9.12 18.30
N PRO A 151 4.83 8.16 17.76
CA PRO A 151 5.35 7.26 16.75
C PRO A 151 5.84 8.08 15.54
N ALA A 152 6.97 7.70 14.98
CA ALA A 152 7.50 8.27 13.76
C ALA A 152 7.62 7.17 12.71
N VAL A 153 7.26 7.51 11.47
CA VAL A 153 7.31 6.60 10.34
C VAL A 153 8.12 7.22 9.21
N GLY A 154 8.92 6.42 8.53
CA GLY A 154 9.71 6.82 7.36
C GLY A 154 9.34 5.95 6.17
N PHE A 155 9.66 6.39 4.95
CA PHE A 155 9.49 5.50 3.81
C PHE A 155 10.42 4.29 3.92
N VAL A 156 9.90 3.12 3.59
CA VAL A 156 10.74 1.93 3.44
C VAL A 156 11.77 2.19 2.32
N PRO A 157 13.06 1.91 2.54
CA PRO A 157 14.09 2.13 1.53
C PRO A 157 13.85 1.29 0.28
N GLU A 158 14.20 1.83 -0.89
CA GLU A 158 14.15 1.09 -2.16
C GLU A 158 14.98 -0.20 -2.11
N THR A 159 15.91 -0.42 -1.18
CA THR A 159 16.65 -1.70 -1.07
C THR A 159 15.78 -2.87 -0.62
N ASP A 160 14.67 -2.60 0.04
CA ASP A 160 13.73 -3.60 0.55
C ASP A 160 12.87 -4.19 -0.59
N PRO A 161 12.73 -5.52 -0.71
CA PRO A 161 11.85 -6.13 -1.72
C PRO A 161 10.39 -5.68 -1.57
N ASP A 162 9.94 -5.44 -0.33
CA ASP A 162 8.53 -5.21 -0.01
C ASP A 162 8.18 -3.72 0.13
N VAL A 163 9.01 -2.84 -0.45
CA VAL A 163 8.81 -1.38 -0.42
C VAL A 163 7.52 -0.95 -1.14
N PHE A 164 7.14 -1.68 -2.19
CA PHE A 164 5.89 -1.47 -2.93
C PHE A 164 4.97 -2.66 -2.72
N GLY A 165 3.67 -2.42 -2.77
CA GLY A 165 2.70 -3.51 -2.69
C GLY A 165 1.35 -3.16 -3.27
N PHE A 166 0.51 -4.18 -3.38
CA PHE A 166 -0.89 -4.02 -3.75
C PHE A 166 -1.82 -4.18 -2.55
N LEU A 167 -2.79 -3.28 -2.43
CA LEU A 167 -3.74 -3.27 -1.34
C LEU A 167 -5.18 -3.29 -1.84
N ASN A 168 -6.02 -4.12 -1.21
CA ASN A 168 -7.45 -4.08 -1.42
C ASN A 168 -8.02 -2.83 -0.71
N PRO A 169 -8.81 -1.97 -1.38
CA PRO A 169 -9.41 -0.79 -0.76
C PRO A 169 -10.23 -1.06 0.51
N GLN A 170 -10.67 -2.30 0.72
CA GLN A 170 -11.39 -2.72 1.92
C GLN A 170 -10.50 -2.85 3.16
N GLU A 171 -9.18 -3.01 3.00
CA GLU A 171 -8.22 -3.08 4.12
C GLU A 171 -7.86 -1.69 4.66
N VAL A 172 -8.22 -0.63 3.92
CA VAL A 172 -7.93 0.74 4.32
C VAL A 172 -8.95 1.20 5.36
N LEU A 173 -8.45 1.51 6.55
CA LEU A 173 -9.26 2.04 7.64
C LEU A 173 -9.72 3.47 7.35
N ARG A 174 -8.77 4.32 6.96
CA ARG A 174 -8.99 5.74 6.65
C ARG A 174 -7.78 6.35 5.95
N GLY A 175 -7.97 7.49 5.29
CA GLY A 175 -6.85 8.37 4.95
C GLY A 175 -6.07 8.82 6.20
N ALA A 176 -4.75 8.89 6.09
CA ALA A 176 -3.83 9.33 7.13
C ALA A 176 -3.33 10.75 6.85
N HIS A 177 -3.06 11.52 7.91
CA HIS A 177 -2.39 12.80 7.79
C HIS A 177 -1.00 12.67 8.42
N LEU A 178 0.02 12.57 7.58
CA LEU A 178 1.41 12.43 7.99
C LEU A 178 2.08 13.81 7.97
N ILE A 179 2.57 14.25 9.13
CA ILE A 179 3.20 15.56 9.29
C ILE A 179 4.71 15.36 9.25
N PRO A 180 5.45 15.99 8.31
CA PRO A 180 6.90 15.90 8.27
C PRO A 180 7.55 16.26 9.60
N ALA A 181 8.48 15.44 10.06
CA ALA A 181 9.27 15.71 11.25
C ALA A 181 10.39 16.71 10.91
N PHE A 182 10.05 18.00 10.78
CA PHE A 182 10.95 19.06 10.26
C PHE A 182 12.31 19.21 10.96
N HIS A 183 12.47 18.66 12.17
CA HIS A 183 13.73 18.68 12.90
C HIS A 183 14.65 17.50 12.56
N HIS A 184 14.14 16.49 11.87
CA HIS A 184 14.95 15.46 11.21
C HIS A 184 15.36 15.96 9.82
N SER A 185 16.52 15.50 9.35
CA SER A 185 17.02 15.84 8.02
C SER A 185 16.09 15.31 6.92
N LEU A 186 16.27 15.83 5.70
CA LEU A 186 15.72 15.21 4.51
C LEU A 186 16.42 13.87 4.25
N ALA A 187 15.70 12.96 3.63
CA ALA A 187 16.21 11.67 3.25
C ALA A 187 16.96 11.75 1.93
N GLU A 188 18.17 11.20 1.90
CA GLU A 188 18.94 11.05 0.67
C GLU A 188 18.85 9.61 0.18
N GLY A 189 18.49 9.41 -1.09
CA GLY A 189 18.58 8.11 -1.76
C GLY A 189 17.52 7.07 -1.40
N LEU A 190 16.37 7.45 -0.81
CA LEU A 190 15.28 6.50 -0.54
C LEU A 190 14.55 6.01 -1.81
N LEU A 191 14.59 6.81 -2.88
CA LEU A 191 14.12 6.46 -4.22
C LEU A 191 15.00 7.14 -5.26
N HIS A 192 15.25 6.45 -6.37
CA HIS A 192 15.86 7.06 -7.55
C HIS A 192 15.07 8.31 -8.04
N ALA A 193 15.77 9.34 -8.53
CA ALA A 193 15.17 10.62 -8.90
C ALA A 193 14.13 10.52 -10.05
N ASN A 194 14.25 9.50 -10.91
CA ASN A 194 13.34 9.26 -12.03
C ASN A 194 12.33 8.13 -11.76
N SER A 195 12.15 7.73 -10.49
CA SER A 195 11.18 6.68 -10.16
C SER A 195 9.76 7.17 -10.42
N CYS A 196 8.92 6.31 -11.02
CA CYS A 196 7.49 6.55 -11.19
C CYS A 196 6.72 6.56 -9.87
N ALA A 197 7.34 6.09 -8.77
CA ALA A 197 6.82 6.23 -7.42
C ALA A 197 7.03 7.65 -6.83
N ARG A 198 7.73 8.54 -7.55
CA ARG A 198 8.00 9.92 -7.17
C ARG A 198 7.05 10.88 -7.89
N ARG A 199 6.65 11.95 -7.22
CA ARG A 199 5.88 13.04 -7.84
C ARG A 199 6.79 13.89 -8.70
N ALA A 200 6.26 14.43 -9.81
CA ALA A 200 7.04 15.18 -10.81
C ALA A 200 7.80 16.42 -10.29
N ASN A 201 7.49 16.91 -9.09
CA ASN A 201 8.11 18.10 -8.49
C ASN A 201 8.79 17.81 -7.14
N GLU A 202 8.97 16.54 -6.78
CA GLU A 202 9.47 16.14 -5.46
C GLU A 202 10.85 15.52 -5.58
N ASP A 203 11.90 16.30 -5.32
CA ASP A 203 13.29 15.83 -5.49
C ASP A 203 13.86 15.12 -4.25
N GLN A 204 13.19 15.28 -3.09
CA GLN A 204 13.65 14.78 -1.79
C GLN A 204 12.46 14.39 -0.92
N ASP A 205 12.63 13.32 -0.15
CA ASP A 205 11.63 12.82 0.79
C ASP A 205 12.03 13.29 2.21
N TRP A 206 11.08 13.45 3.12
CA TRP A 206 11.43 13.62 4.54
C TRP A 206 11.84 12.27 5.15
N ASN A 207 12.82 12.25 6.05
CA ASN A 207 13.23 11.02 6.72
C ASN A 207 12.11 10.41 7.55
N LEU A 208 11.39 11.26 8.29
CA LEU A 208 10.37 10.82 9.22
C LEU A 208 9.14 11.72 9.17
N PHE A 209 8.01 11.13 9.47
CA PHE A 209 6.71 11.76 9.59
C PHE A 209 6.06 11.34 10.92
N TYR A 210 5.33 12.26 11.53
CA TYR A 210 4.46 11.98 12.66
C TYR A 210 3.05 11.71 12.15
N PRO A 211 2.49 10.51 12.40
CA PRO A 211 1.09 10.26 12.16
C PRO A 211 0.23 11.14 13.06
N ASN A 212 -0.68 11.91 12.47
CA ASN A 212 -1.71 12.62 13.20
C ASN A 212 -2.90 11.67 13.44
N ILE A 213 -2.92 11.03 14.62
CA ILE A 213 -3.85 9.95 14.96
C ILE A 213 -5.09 10.50 15.67
#